data_AF-A0A661TQ25-F1
#
_entry.id   AF-A0A661TQ25-F1
#
_cell.length_a   1.000
_cell.length_b   1.000
_cell.length_c   1.000
_cell.angle_alpha   90.00
_cell.angle_beta   90.00
_cell.angle_gamma   90.00
#
_symmetry.space_group_name_H-M   'P 1'
#
loop_
_entity.id
_entity.type
_entity.pdbx_description
1 polymer ?
#
loop_
_entity_poly.entity_id
_entity_poly.type
_entity_poly.pdbx_seq_one_letter_code
_entity_poly.pdbx_strand_id
1 'polypeptide(L)'
;MRKKMFLLAIMLVFVFSTALVGSVGAETDYAGQIVKMEGLDTLYYVTAEGNRYVFPNEKTYKSWFYDFSDVATISQAEMEALPLAGNVRYRPGVLLIKIQTDPKVYTVTQNGVLRWVKTEAKAKTMFGENWNQLVDDIADSFFTNYTVGDPIEEDEEYDVDAEAANTNTIETNRGLHLGHAKQANTAKCRAVPAVPGHKGNQATPAVPARVCKMEQAQNSEEEESEEDTTVPVISDIATSTTADGATITWTTDEESTSEVEYALENLPSASSILASDSVMITDHSISLTGLTASSTYYFIVKSIDLSGNTATSSENIFTTE
;
A
#
# COMPACT_ATOMS: atom_id res chain seq x y z
N MET A 1 -28.28 -76.07 -21.44
CA MET A 1 -28.35 -75.02 -20.39
C MET A 1 -27.11 -74.15 -20.49
N ARG A 2 -27.28 -72.83 -20.29
CA ARG A 2 -26.29 -71.74 -20.15
C ARG A 2 -25.73 -71.11 -21.43
N LYS A 3 -26.50 -70.11 -21.92
CA LYS A 3 -26.02 -68.96 -22.71
C LYS A 3 -24.97 -68.18 -21.88
N LYS A 4 -23.86 -67.78 -22.48
CA LYS A 4 -22.98 -66.73 -21.93
C LYS A 4 -23.12 -65.49 -22.81
N MET A 5 -23.83 -64.49 -22.29
CA MET A 5 -23.88 -63.13 -22.84
C MET A 5 -22.58 -62.43 -22.48
N PHE A 6 -21.90 -61.87 -23.49
CA PHE A 6 -20.81 -60.91 -23.29
C PHE A 6 -21.44 -59.51 -23.29
N LEU A 7 -21.43 -58.84 -22.14
CA LEU A 7 -21.79 -57.42 -22.04
C LEU A 7 -20.53 -56.60 -22.38
N LEU A 8 -20.61 -55.81 -23.44
CA LEU A 8 -19.63 -54.78 -23.78
C LEU A 8 -19.97 -53.53 -22.95
N ALA A 9 -19.17 -53.20 -21.95
CA ALA A 9 -19.31 -51.96 -21.19
C ALA A 9 -18.51 -50.86 -21.90
N ILE A 10 -19.21 -49.90 -22.52
CA ILE A 10 -18.62 -48.66 -23.04
C ILE A 10 -18.46 -47.72 -21.86
N MET A 11 -17.23 -47.57 -21.36
CA MET A 11 -16.88 -46.54 -20.38
C MET A 11 -16.64 -45.22 -21.13
N LEU A 12 -17.58 -44.30 -21.01
CA LEU A 12 -17.45 -42.92 -21.48
C LEU A 12 -16.69 -42.12 -20.40
N VAL A 13 -15.40 -41.85 -20.63
CA VAL A 13 -14.59 -41.03 -19.73
C VAL A 13 -14.86 -39.56 -20.07
N PHE A 14 -15.72 -38.90 -19.29
CA PHE A 14 -15.82 -37.44 -19.26
C PHE A 14 -14.63 -36.90 -18.47
N VAL A 15 -13.62 -36.39 -19.17
CA VAL A 15 -12.55 -35.58 -18.55
C VAL A 15 -13.13 -34.20 -18.30
N PHE A 16 -13.60 -33.97 -17.08
CA PHE A 16 -13.98 -32.63 -16.62
C PHE A 16 -12.69 -31.88 -16.29
N SER A 17 -12.13 -31.19 -17.28
CA SER A 17 -11.01 -30.27 -17.06
C SER A 17 -11.54 -29.06 -16.29
N THR A 18 -11.34 -29.06 -14.97
CA THR A 18 -11.58 -27.87 -14.16
C THR A 18 -10.49 -26.87 -14.50
N ALA A 19 -10.79 -25.92 -15.39
CA ALA A 19 -10.01 -24.71 -15.49
C ALA A 19 -10.04 -24.03 -14.12
N LEU A 20 -8.89 -23.98 -13.47
CA LEU A 20 -8.67 -23.13 -12.31
C LEU A 20 -8.72 -21.70 -12.85
N VAL A 21 -9.90 -21.07 -12.81
CA VAL A 21 -9.99 -19.63 -13.05
C VAL A 21 -9.35 -18.98 -11.83
N GLY A 22 -8.11 -18.53 -11.99
CA GLY A 22 -7.53 -17.59 -11.03
C GLY A 22 -8.43 -16.36 -11.00
N SER A 23 -8.92 -16.00 -9.82
CA SER A 23 -9.69 -14.77 -9.64
C SER A 23 -8.75 -13.59 -9.86
N VAL A 24 -8.81 -12.97 -11.04
CA VAL A 24 -8.38 -11.58 -11.18
C VAL A 24 -9.37 -10.78 -10.35
N GLY A 25 -8.90 -10.19 -9.24
CA GLY A 25 -9.74 -9.31 -8.41
C GLY A 25 -10.27 -8.18 -9.27
N ALA A 26 -11.57 -7.90 -9.18
CA ALA A 26 -12.13 -6.72 -9.82
C ALA A 26 -11.42 -5.49 -9.22
N GLU A 27 -10.78 -4.70 -10.07
CA GLU A 27 -10.21 -3.42 -9.68
C GLU A 27 -11.35 -2.56 -9.14
N THR A 28 -11.21 -2.11 -7.89
CA THR A 28 -12.21 -1.27 -7.22
C THR A 28 -11.75 0.17 -7.24
N ASP A 29 -12.65 1.10 -7.56
CA ASP A 29 -12.40 2.55 -7.51
C ASP A 29 -11.95 3.04 -6.12
N TYR A 30 -12.06 2.20 -5.09
CA TYR A 30 -11.68 2.48 -3.71
C TYR A 30 -10.33 1.88 -3.30
N ALA A 31 -9.59 1.24 -4.20
CA ALA A 31 -8.30 0.66 -3.90
C ALA A 31 -7.38 1.69 -3.23
N GLY A 32 -6.77 1.31 -2.10
CA GLY A 32 -5.91 2.19 -1.31
C GLY A 32 -6.64 3.21 -0.44
N GLN A 33 -7.97 3.30 -0.50
CA GLN A 33 -8.75 4.31 0.24
C GLN A 33 -9.27 3.79 1.58
N ILE A 34 -9.70 4.74 2.42
CA ILE A 34 -10.43 4.45 3.65
C ILE A 34 -11.90 4.74 3.38
N VAL A 35 -12.74 3.75 3.63
CA VAL A 35 -14.17 3.81 3.36
C VAL A 35 -14.99 3.58 4.63
N LYS A 36 -16.22 4.10 4.64
CA LYS A 36 -17.26 3.78 5.62
C LYS A 36 -18.62 3.71 4.95
N MET A 37 -19.59 3.10 5.64
CA MET A 37 -21.00 3.22 5.25
C MET A 37 -21.64 4.44 5.89
N GLU A 38 -22.60 5.04 5.20
CA GLU A 38 -23.39 6.14 5.73
C GLU A 38 -24.09 5.73 7.03
N GLY A 39 -24.01 6.58 8.05
CA GLY A 39 -24.62 6.34 9.37
C GLY A 39 -23.88 5.36 10.27
N LEU A 40 -22.74 4.79 9.84
CA LEU A 40 -21.89 3.95 10.67
C LEU A 40 -20.50 4.56 10.89
N ASP A 41 -19.89 4.24 12.04
CA ASP A 41 -18.57 4.76 12.43
C ASP A 41 -17.41 3.78 12.12
N THR A 42 -17.71 2.55 11.71
CA THR A 42 -16.69 1.55 11.40
C THR A 42 -15.97 1.91 10.10
N LEU A 43 -14.65 2.05 10.20
CA LEU A 43 -13.80 2.38 9.06
C LEU A 43 -13.13 1.12 8.51
N TYR A 44 -12.96 1.11 7.19
CA TYR A 44 -12.30 0.03 6.48
C TYR A 44 -11.24 0.58 5.55
N TYR A 45 -10.09 -0.07 5.49
CA TYR A 45 -9.11 0.12 4.43
C TYR A 45 -9.41 -0.85 3.29
N VAL A 46 -9.43 -0.37 2.05
CA VAL A 46 -9.65 -1.19 0.86
C VAL A 46 -8.32 -1.45 0.16
N THR A 47 -8.04 -2.71 -0.11
CA THR A 47 -6.78 -3.15 -0.74
C THR A 47 -6.87 -3.09 -2.25
N ALA A 48 -5.73 -3.12 -2.94
CA ALA A 48 -5.71 -3.18 -4.40
C ALA A 48 -6.39 -4.46 -4.93
N GLU A 49 -6.41 -5.55 -4.16
CA GLU A 49 -7.08 -6.80 -4.53
C GLU A 49 -8.60 -6.79 -4.27
N GLY A 50 -9.17 -5.64 -3.87
CA GLY A 50 -10.61 -5.50 -3.62
C GLY A 50 -11.09 -6.11 -2.30
N ASN A 51 -10.18 -6.40 -1.37
CA ASN A 51 -10.55 -6.81 -0.01
C ASN A 51 -10.65 -5.60 0.91
N ARG A 52 -11.40 -5.74 2.01
CA ARG A 52 -11.43 -4.74 3.08
C ARG A 52 -10.83 -5.24 4.37
N TYR A 53 -10.11 -4.36 5.06
CA TYR A 53 -9.58 -4.58 6.40
C TYR A 53 -10.22 -3.58 7.36
N VAL A 54 -10.77 -4.05 8.47
CA VAL A 54 -11.44 -3.18 9.44
C VAL A 54 -10.43 -2.52 10.38
N PHE A 55 -10.62 -1.25 10.68
CA PHE A 55 -9.92 -0.60 11.79
C PHE A 55 -10.55 -1.06 13.11
N PRO A 56 -9.81 -1.77 13.99
CA PRO A 56 -10.40 -2.35 15.20
C PRO A 56 -10.89 -1.30 16.21
N ASN A 57 -10.27 -0.13 16.19
CA ASN A 57 -10.61 1.00 17.03
C ASN A 57 -10.01 2.31 16.47
N GLU A 58 -10.47 3.43 17.01
CA GLU A 58 -10.02 4.77 16.63
C GLU A 58 -8.51 4.99 16.83
N LYS A 59 -7.91 4.37 17.85
CA LYS A 59 -6.47 4.54 18.11
C LYS A 59 -5.62 3.90 17.02
N THR A 60 -6.04 2.74 16.50
CA THR A 60 -5.40 2.13 15.32
C THR A 60 -5.48 3.06 14.13
N TYR A 61 -6.64 3.67 13.86
CA TYR A 61 -6.77 4.67 12.80
C TYR A 61 -5.80 5.85 13.02
N LYS A 62 -5.77 6.40 14.24
CA LYS A 62 -4.91 7.53 14.63
C LYS A 62 -3.42 7.22 14.64
N SER A 63 -3.04 5.95 14.57
CA SER A 63 -1.64 5.55 14.33
C SER A 63 -1.23 5.76 12.87
N TRP A 64 -2.19 5.81 11.93
CA TRP A 64 -1.98 5.98 10.50
C TRP A 64 -2.38 7.37 9.99
N PHE A 65 -3.48 7.93 10.49
CA PHE A 65 -4.06 9.18 9.98
C PHE A 65 -4.45 10.19 11.09
N TYR A 66 -4.32 11.49 10.82
CA TYR A 66 -4.61 12.55 11.82
C TYR A 66 -6.10 12.83 12.03
N ASP A 67 -6.85 12.91 10.94
CA ASP A 67 -8.27 13.24 10.92
C ASP A 67 -9.02 12.37 9.90
N PHE A 68 -10.32 12.60 9.74
CA PHE A 68 -11.21 11.80 8.89
C PHE A 68 -11.56 12.48 7.55
N SER A 69 -10.82 13.52 7.15
CA SER A 69 -11.11 14.30 5.94
C SER A 69 -11.07 13.47 4.66
N ASP A 70 -10.24 12.43 4.66
CA ASP A 70 -10.03 11.54 3.51
C ASP A 70 -10.86 10.25 3.56
N VAL A 71 -11.86 10.16 4.44
CA VAL A 71 -12.71 8.97 4.54
C VAL A 71 -13.84 9.06 3.52
N ALA A 72 -13.83 8.18 2.52
CA ALA A 72 -14.89 8.05 1.55
C ALA A 72 -16.13 7.37 2.16
N THR A 73 -17.32 7.81 1.77
CA THR A 73 -18.57 7.14 2.13
C THR A 73 -19.04 6.34 0.93
N ILE A 74 -19.30 5.04 1.14
CA ILE A 74 -19.74 4.11 0.09
C ILE A 74 -21.11 3.51 0.45
N SER A 75 -21.82 3.03 -0.56
CA SER A 75 -23.11 2.36 -0.42
C SER A 75 -22.97 0.98 0.23
N GLN A 76 -24.09 0.43 0.71
CA GLN A 76 -24.14 -0.94 1.22
C GLN A 76 -23.74 -1.98 0.16
N ALA A 77 -24.16 -1.78 -1.10
CA ALA A 77 -23.86 -2.72 -2.18
C ALA A 77 -22.37 -2.76 -2.52
N GLU A 78 -21.72 -1.59 -2.56
CA GLU A 78 -20.27 -1.48 -2.75
C GLU A 78 -19.52 -2.10 -1.58
N MET A 79 -19.98 -1.87 -0.34
CA MET A 79 -19.41 -2.53 0.83
C MET A 79 -19.55 -4.05 0.71
N GLU A 80 -20.73 -4.59 0.43
CA GLU A 80 -20.97 -6.04 0.30
C GLU A 80 -20.08 -6.72 -0.76
N ALA A 81 -19.68 -5.98 -1.80
CA ALA A 81 -18.77 -6.47 -2.83
C ALA A 81 -17.31 -6.62 -2.36
N LEU A 82 -16.91 -5.97 -1.26
CA LEU A 82 -15.55 -5.98 -0.71
C LEU A 82 -15.42 -7.03 0.41
N PRO A 83 -14.78 -8.20 0.19
CA PRO A 83 -14.69 -9.23 1.22
C PRO A 83 -13.88 -8.77 2.43
N LEU A 84 -14.36 -9.08 3.64
CA LEU A 84 -13.63 -8.77 4.88
C LEU A 84 -12.45 -9.75 5.04
N ALA A 85 -11.23 -9.23 4.98
CA ALA A 85 -10.01 -10.04 5.01
C ALA A 85 -9.26 -9.99 6.35
N GLY A 86 -9.52 -9.00 7.20
CA GLY A 86 -8.90 -8.95 8.52
C GLY A 86 -8.95 -7.58 9.18
N ASN A 87 -8.02 -7.37 10.10
CA ASN A 87 -7.88 -6.15 10.89
C ASN A 87 -6.67 -5.33 10.42
N VAL A 88 -6.84 -4.02 10.33
CA VAL A 88 -5.70 -3.09 10.25
C VAL A 88 -4.95 -3.13 11.58
N ARG A 89 -3.62 -3.12 11.51
CA ARG A 89 -2.72 -3.10 12.68
C ARG A 89 -2.21 -1.70 12.90
N TYR A 90 -1.71 -1.42 14.10
CA TYR A 90 -0.99 -0.16 14.37
C TYR A 90 0.14 0.08 13.37
N ARG A 91 0.37 1.35 13.05
CA ARG A 91 1.48 1.76 12.20
C ARG A 91 2.83 1.46 12.86
N PRO A 92 3.77 0.86 12.14
CA PRO A 92 5.13 0.65 12.65
C PRO A 92 5.90 1.93 12.96
N GLY A 93 6.81 1.85 13.92
CA GLY A 93 7.77 2.94 14.22
C GLY A 93 7.23 4.20 14.90
N VAL A 94 5.90 4.36 15.03
CA VAL A 94 5.31 5.63 15.55
C VAL A 94 4.77 5.59 16.97
N LEU A 95 4.26 4.45 17.41
CA LEU A 95 3.64 4.29 18.73
C LEU A 95 4.14 3.02 19.38
N LEU A 96 4.07 3.03 20.70
CA LEU A 96 4.27 1.87 21.53
C LEU A 96 2.90 1.32 21.92
N ILE A 97 2.79 0.01 22.07
CA ILE A 97 1.57 -0.63 22.54
C ILE A 97 1.84 -1.54 23.73
N LYS A 98 0.83 -1.69 24.58
CA LYS A 98 0.82 -2.67 25.67
C LYS A 98 -0.57 -3.24 25.91
N ILE A 99 -0.62 -4.34 26.64
CA ILE A 99 -1.84 -4.93 27.20
C ILE A 99 -1.82 -4.75 28.72
N GLN A 100 -2.99 -4.85 29.35
CA GLN A 100 -3.09 -4.70 30.80
C GLN A 100 -2.56 -5.93 31.56
N THR A 101 -2.56 -7.08 30.89
CA THR A 101 -2.19 -8.38 31.46
C THR A 101 -0.70 -8.69 31.37
N ASP A 102 0.08 -7.90 30.61
CA ASP A 102 1.54 -7.99 30.50
C ASP A 102 2.15 -6.59 30.69
N PRO A 103 3.04 -6.38 31.69
CA PRO A 103 3.65 -5.07 31.93
C PRO A 103 4.63 -4.61 30.84
N LYS A 104 4.97 -5.46 29.86
CA LYS A 104 5.88 -5.12 28.78
C LYS A 104 5.27 -4.09 27.82
N VAL A 105 6.15 -3.23 27.31
CA VAL A 105 5.83 -2.24 26.28
C VAL A 105 6.52 -2.66 24.98
N TYR A 106 5.76 -2.67 23.90
CA TYR A 106 6.22 -3.16 22.61
C TYR A 106 6.21 -2.03 21.58
N THR A 107 7.23 -2.00 20.73
CA THR A 107 7.14 -1.28 19.45
C THR A 107 6.54 -2.21 18.40
N VAL A 108 5.77 -1.62 17.49
CA VAL A 108 5.20 -2.34 16.34
C VAL A 108 6.17 -2.18 15.18
N THR A 109 6.53 -3.30 14.55
CA THR A 109 7.31 -3.34 13.31
C THR A 109 6.45 -3.87 12.17
N GLN A 110 6.99 -3.80 10.95
CA GLN A 110 6.38 -4.28 9.72
C GLN A 110 5.86 -5.70 9.89
N ASN A 111 4.77 -6.02 9.19
CA ASN A 111 4.08 -7.30 9.28
C ASN A 111 3.44 -7.59 10.64
N GLY A 112 3.30 -6.59 11.50
CA GLY A 112 2.63 -6.73 12.79
C GLY A 112 3.43 -7.54 13.80
N VAL A 113 4.76 -7.44 13.75
CA VAL A 113 5.62 -8.03 14.77
C VAL A 113 5.81 -7.04 15.92
N LEU A 114 5.68 -7.53 17.15
CA LEU A 114 5.90 -6.77 18.38
C LEU A 114 7.28 -7.07 18.91
N ARG A 115 8.08 -6.03 19.09
CA ARG A 115 9.40 -6.14 19.69
C ARG A 115 9.41 -5.48 21.06
N TRP A 116 9.82 -6.23 22.08
CA TRP A 116 9.82 -5.74 23.45
C TRP A 116 10.92 -4.68 23.65
N VAL A 117 10.51 -3.50 24.12
CA VAL A 117 11.41 -2.43 24.56
C VAL A 117 11.73 -2.66 26.05
N LYS A 118 12.91 -3.23 26.33
CA LYS A 118 13.25 -3.76 27.66
C LYS A 118 13.45 -2.71 28.76
N THR A 119 13.89 -1.51 28.40
CA THR A 119 14.29 -0.50 29.37
C THR A 119 13.72 0.87 29.02
N GLU A 120 13.53 1.70 30.04
CA GLU A 120 13.16 3.11 29.86
C GLU A 120 14.23 3.87 29.07
N ALA A 121 15.52 3.57 29.30
CA ALA A 121 16.61 4.18 28.54
C ALA A 121 16.46 3.92 27.03
N LYS A 122 16.18 2.68 26.64
CA LYS A 122 15.90 2.33 25.23
C LYS A 122 14.68 3.05 24.69
N ALA A 123 13.59 3.08 25.46
CA ALA A 123 12.38 3.78 25.06
C ALA A 123 12.64 5.27 24.84
N LYS A 124 13.48 5.91 25.67
CA LYS A 124 13.90 7.31 25.50
C LYS A 124 14.79 7.52 24.29
N THR A 125 15.78 6.66 24.06
CA THR A 125 16.65 6.74 22.87
C THR A 125 15.82 6.70 21.60
N MET A 126 14.87 5.75 21.52
CA MET A 126 14.05 5.56 20.32
C MET A 126 12.94 6.60 20.22
N PHE A 127 12.12 6.77 21.26
CA PHE A 127 10.85 7.51 21.21
C PHE A 127 10.89 8.88 21.92
N GLY A 128 12.03 9.28 22.49
CA GLY A 128 12.21 10.55 23.20
C GLY A 128 11.81 10.51 24.68
N GLU A 129 12.08 11.59 25.42
CA GLU A 129 11.85 11.69 26.87
C GLU A 129 10.37 11.47 27.26
N ASN A 130 9.43 11.77 26.36
CA ASN A 130 7.98 11.60 26.57
C ASN A 130 7.44 10.28 25.99
N TRP A 131 8.28 9.26 25.76
CA TRP A 131 7.88 7.98 25.19
C TRP A 131 6.66 7.35 25.89
N ASN A 132 6.52 7.57 27.20
CA ASN A 132 5.43 7.04 28.01
C ASN A 132 4.05 7.57 27.58
N GLN A 133 4.01 8.70 26.88
CA GLN A 133 2.79 9.27 26.30
C GLN A 133 2.46 8.72 24.91
N LEU A 134 3.41 8.01 24.30
CA LEU A 134 3.26 7.30 23.03
C LEU A 134 2.82 5.85 23.23
N VAL A 135 2.56 5.44 24.48
CA VAL A 135 2.11 4.08 24.81
C VAL A 135 0.59 4.03 24.79
N ASP A 136 0.04 3.26 23.85
CA ASP A 136 -1.38 2.95 23.83
C ASP A 136 -1.66 1.57 24.45
N ASP A 137 -2.66 1.55 25.33
CA ASP A 137 -3.29 0.32 25.75
C ASP A 137 -4.18 -0.25 24.65
N ILE A 138 -3.96 -1.51 24.33
CA ILE A 138 -4.77 -2.31 23.42
C ILE A 138 -5.50 -3.42 24.21
N ALA A 139 -6.68 -3.79 23.75
CA ALA A 139 -7.43 -4.90 24.33
C ALA A 139 -6.76 -6.24 23.97
N ASP A 140 -6.77 -7.20 24.91
CA ASP A 140 -6.18 -8.53 24.74
C ASP A 140 -6.67 -9.25 23.46
N SER A 141 -7.94 -9.05 23.09
CA SER A 141 -8.52 -9.62 21.87
C SER A 141 -7.95 -9.05 20.57
N PHE A 142 -7.37 -7.85 20.59
CA PHE A 142 -6.68 -7.26 19.44
C PHE A 142 -5.18 -7.51 19.48
N PHE A 143 -4.63 -7.90 20.63
CA PHE A 143 -3.24 -8.34 20.74
C PHE A 143 -2.97 -9.60 19.91
N THR A 144 -3.98 -10.46 19.70
CA THR A 144 -3.87 -11.65 18.86
C THR A 144 -3.70 -11.34 17.37
N ASN A 145 -3.85 -10.09 16.94
CA ASN A 145 -3.55 -9.65 15.56
C ASN A 145 -2.04 -9.56 15.29
N TYR A 146 -1.21 -9.73 16.32
CA TYR A 146 0.22 -9.53 16.28
C TYR A 146 0.99 -10.80 16.62
N THR A 147 2.25 -10.85 16.21
CA THR A 147 3.21 -11.87 16.63
C THR A 147 4.28 -11.23 17.49
N VAL A 148 4.69 -11.87 18.58
CA VAL A 148 5.78 -11.37 19.42
C VAL A 148 7.10 -11.87 18.84
N GLY A 149 7.96 -10.94 18.44
CA GLY A 149 9.31 -11.22 17.94
C GLY A 149 10.37 -11.08 19.02
N ASP A 150 11.63 -11.11 18.58
CA ASP A 150 12.76 -10.94 19.48
C ASP A 150 12.77 -9.54 20.11
N PRO A 151 13.13 -9.44 21.41
CA PRO A 151 13.28 -8.15 22.08
C PRO A 151 14.37 -7.31 21.39
N ILE A 152 14.36 -6.00 21.63
CA ILE A 152 15.42 -5.11 21.16
C ILE A 152 16.53 -5.14 22.22
N GLU A 153 17.68 -5.72 21.86
CA GLU A 153 18.81 -5.88 22.77
C GLU A 153 19.79 -4.71 22.65
N GLU A 154 20.05 -4.23 21.43
CA GLU A 154 20.97 -3.12 21.13
C GLU A 154 20.22 -1.96 20.44
N ASP A 155 20.76 -0.75 20.49
CA ASP A 155 20.06 0.44 19.97
C ASP A 155 20.16 0.52 18.43
N GLU A 156 21.23 -0.02 17.85
CA GLU A 156 21.49 -0.09 16.42
C GLU A 156 20.67 -1.20 15.71
N GLU A 157 20.04 -2.09 16.48
CA GLU A 157 19.24 -3.19 15.95
C GLU A 157 17.90 -2.71 15.36
N TYR A 158 17.44 -1.54 15.77
CA TYR A 158 16.14 -1.03 15.38
C TYR A 158 16.11 0.49 15.33
N ASP A 159 15.95 1.01 14.11
CA ASP A 159 15.74 2.43 13.86
C ASP A 159 14.24 2.69 13.65
N VAL A 160 13.60 3.32 14.63
CA VAL A 160 12.18 3.67 14.58
C VAL A 160 11.82 4.65 13.47
N ASP A 161 12.74 5.54 13.10
CA ASP A 161 12.52 6.51 12.03
C ASP A 161 12.57 5.81 10.68
N ALA A 162 13.57 4.95 10.48
CA ALA A 162 13.66 4.13 9.28
C ALA A 162 12.45 3.19 9.14
N GLU A 163 12.02 2.57 10.23
CA GLU A 163 10.82 1.71 10.25
C GLU A 163 9.57 2.48 9.82
N ALA A 164 9.37 3.68 10.37
CA ALA A 164 8.23 4.52 10.04
C ALA A 164 8.28 5.04 8.60
N ALA A 165 9.47 5.40 8.09
CA ALA A 165 9.69 5.87 6.73
C ALA A 165 9.45 4.74 5.71
N ASN A 166 10.01 3.56 5.96
CA ASN A 166 9.87 2.39 5.10
C ASN A 166 8.46 1.79 5.16
N THR A 167 7.69 2.06 6.21
CA THR A 167 6.31 1.59 6.36
C THR A 167 5.32 2.74 6.37
N ASN A 168 5.30 3.49 5.27
CA ASN A 168 4.43 4.64 5.08
C ASN A 168 3.03 4.28 4.53
N THR A 169 2.74 3.02 4.18
CA THR A 169 1.37 2.58 3.78
C THR A 169 0.93 1.34 4.54
N ILE A 170 -0.40 1.12 4.62
CA ILE A 170 -0.98 -0.08 5.21
C ILE A 170 -0.56 -1.33 4.42
N GLU A 171 -0.39 -1.22 3.10
CA GLU A 171 0.08 -2.33 2.25
C GLU A 171 1.53 -2.68 2.52
N THR A 172 2.41 -1.68 2.65
CA THR A 172 3.81 -1.94 2.99
C THR A 172 3.90 -2.64 4.35
N ASN A 173 3.05 -2.31 5.32
CA ASN A 173 2.97 -3.03 6.61
C ASN A 173 2.43 -4.46 6.48
N ARG A 174 1.80 -4.82 5.37
CA ARG A 174 1.39 -6.18 5.05
C ARG A 174 2.44 -6.92 4.20
N GLY A 175 3.57 -6.27 3.89
CA GLY A 175 4.63 -6.82 3.06
C GLY A 175 4.41 -6.63 1.56
N LEU A 176 3.49 -5.74 1.17
CA LEU A 176 3.11 -5.47 -0.22
C LEU A 176 3.55 -4.05 -0.62
N HIS A 177 4.23 -3.90 -1.75
CA HIS A 177 4.64 -2.60 -2.29
C HIS A 177 3.74 -2.28 -3.49
N LEU A 178 2.82 -1.32 -3.34
CA LEU A 178 1.81 -1.00 -4.34
C LEU A 178 1.71 0.53 -4.53
N GLY A 179 1.72 0.99 -5.77
CA GLY A 179 1.73 2.43 -6.13
C GLY A 179 0.45 3.21 -5.80
N HIS A 180 -0.69 2.52 -5.59
CA HIS A 180 -1.99 3.15 -5.32
C HIS A 180 -2.36 3.23 -3.83
N ALA A 181 -1.46 2.83 -2.92
CA ALA A 181 -1.78 2.78 -1.51
C ALA A 181 -1.70 4.17 -0.87
N LYS A 182 -2.76 4.57 -0.15
CA LYS A 182 -2.76 5.83 0.58
C LYS A 182 -1.63 5.87 1.62
N GLN A 183 -0.78 6.89 1.48
CA GLN A 183 0.29 7.15 2.42
C GLN A 183 -0.25 7.64 3.77
N ALA A 184 0.41 7.20 4.82
CA ALA A 184 0.19 7.63 6.19
C ALA A 184 0.53 9.11 6.32
N ASN A 185 -0.43 9.94 6.73
CA ASN A 185 -0.17 11.34 7.04
C ASN A 185 0.22 11.57 8.51
N THR A 186 0.37 10.48 9.28
CA THR A 186 0.97 10.44 10.63
C THR A 186 2.49 10.46 10.62
N ALA A 187 3.16 10.90 9.54
CA ALA A 187 4.55 11.35 9.62
C ALA A 187 4.76 12.40 10.74
N LYS A 188 3.66 13.00 11.22
CA LYS A 188 3.54 13.82 12.41
C LYS A 188 3.30 12.93 13.65
N CYS A 189 4.39 12.59 14.34
CA CYS A 189 4.39 12.03 15.69
C CYS A 189 3.24 12.63 16.55
N ARG A 190 2.41 11.80 17.22
CA ARG A 190 1.31 12.25 18.09
C ARG A 190 1.81 13.33 19.07
N ALA A 191 1.14 14.48 19.12
CA ALA A 191 1.44 15.53 20.09
C ALA A 191 1.04 15.07 21.51
N VAL A 192 1.88 15.36 22.51
CA VAL A 192 1.50 15.40 23.93
C VAL A 192 0.37 16.42 24.07
N PRO A 193 -0.83 16.03 24.52
CA PRO A 193 -1.87 17.00 24.79
C PRO A 193 -1.42 17.96 25.90
N ALA A 194 -1.74 19.24 25.77
CA ALA A 194 -1.42 20.26 26.77
C ALA A 194 -1.97 19.86 28.15
N VAL A 195 -1.17 20.03 29.21
CA VAL A 195 -1.64 19.85 30.59
C VAL A 195 -2.29 21.15 31.06
N PRO A 196 -3.60 21.18 31.36
CA PRO A 196 -4.24 22.38 31.89
C PRO A 196 -3.60 22.75 33.24
N GLY A 197 -3.14 24.00 33.37
CA GLY A 197 -2.55 24.47 34.63
C GLY A 197 -3.56 24.37 35.78
N HIS A 198 -3.15 23.74 36.89
CA HIS A 198 -3.90 23.79 38.14
C HIS A 198 -3.34 24.88 39.06
N LYS A 199 -4.17 25.47 39.93
CA LYS A 199 -3.86 26.68 40.71
C LYS A 199 -2.44 26.65 41.31
N GLY A 200 -1.56 27.48 40.75
CA GLY A 200 -0.17 27.65 41.19
C GLY A 200 0.89 27.21 40.17
N ASN A 201 0.54 26.36 39.19
CA ASN A 201 1.46 25.93 38.13
C ASN A 201 1.02 26.44 36.75
N GLN A 202 1.99 26.86 35.94
CA GLN A 202 1.74 27.29 34.56
C GLN A 202 1.26 26.12 33.69
N ALA A 203 0.32 26.40 32.80
CA ALA A 203 -0.08 25.44 31.77
C ALA A 203 1.13 25.08 30.91
N THR A 204 1.30 23.80 30.63
CA THR A 204 2.34 23.34 29.71
C THR A 204 1.71 23.24 28.32
N PRO A 205 2.25 23.93 27.30
CA PRO A 205 1.74 23.83 25.94
C PRO A 205 1.80 22.39 25.43
N ALA A 206 0.97 22.04 24.45
CA ALA A 206 1.10 20.77 23.75
C ALA A 206 2.49 20.73 23.09
N VAL A 207 3.27 19.68 23.39
CA VAL A 207 4.61 19.47 22.81
C VAL A 207 4.54 18.19 21.97
N PRO A 208 5.18 18.10 20.80
CA PRO A 208 5.33 16.81 20.12
C PRO A 208 5.92 15.76 21.08
N ALA A 209 5.27 14.59 21.25
CA ALA A 209 5.77 13.57 22.19
C ALA A 209 7.12 12.97 21.75
N ARG A 210 7.43 13.14 20.46
CA ARG A 210 8.75 13.00 19.87
C ARG A 210 8.89 14.06 18.79
N VAL A 211 10.06 14.69 18.69
CA VAL A 211 10.49 15.33 17.46
C VAL A 211 10.88 14.18 16.53
N CYS A 212 9.96 13.77 15.66
CA CYS A 212 10.32 12.93 14.51
C CYS A 212 11.54 13.63 13.85
N LYS A 213 12.64 12.92 13.57
CA LYS A 213 13.93 13.51 13.11
C LYS A 213 13.81 14.49 11.92
N MET A 214 12.70 14.45 11.19
CA MET A 214 12.38 15.44 10.16
C MET A 214 12.23 16.89 10.68
N GLU A 215 11.96 17.13 11.98
CA GLU A 215 11.91 18.51 12.52
C GLU A 215 13.28 19.05 12.93
N GLN A 216 14.28 18.20 13.21
CA GLN A 216 15.66 18.68 13.44
C GLN A 216 16.45 18.89 12.15
N ALA A 217 16.00 18.31 11.03
CA ALA A 217 16.46 18.70 9.70
C ALA A 217 15.97 20.10 9.27
N GLN A 218 14.96 20.67 9.94
CA GLN A 218 14.41 21.97 9.57
C GLN A 218 14.99 23.17 10.33
N ASN A 219 15.92 22.99 11.28
CA ASN A 219 16.42 24.14 12.05
C ASN A 219 17.92 24.14 12.44
N SER A 220 18.76 23.27 11.88
CA SER A 220 20.19 23.54 11.86
C SER A 220 20.87 22.80 10.71
N GLU A 221 21.33 23.61 9.76
CA GLU A 221 22.04 23.27 8.52
C GLU A 221 21.10 23.10 7.32
N GLU A 222 20.89 24.23 6.63
CA GLU A 222 20.46 24.33 5.24
C GLU A 222 21.39 23.47 4.37
N GLU A 223 21.04 22.20 4.13
CA GLU A 223 21.29 21.59 2.83
C GLU A 223 19.94 21.56 2.10
N GLU A 224 19.82 22.44 1.12
CA GLU A 224 18.76 22.48 0.12
C GLU A 224 18.73 21.12 -0.61
N SER A 225 17.95 20.17 -0.08
CA SER A 225 17.59 18.97 -0.83
C SER A 225 16.60 19.41 -1.89
N GLU A 226 17.09 19.70 -3.10
CA GLU A 226 16.21 19.92 -4.23
C GLU A 226 15.35 18.67 -4.42
N GLU A 227 14.04 18.78 -4.20
CA GLU A 227 13.11 17.74 -4.60
C GLU A 227 13.33 17.50 -6.09
N ASP A 228 13.49 16.22 -6.46
CA ASP A 228 13.61 15.86 -7.85
C ASP A 228 12.31 16.24 -8.56
N THR A 229 12.43 17.19 -9.49
CA THR A 229 11.34 17.67 -10.34
C THR A 229 11.57 17.31 -11.80
N THR A 230 12.62 16.53 -12.08
CA THR A 230 12.93 16.08 -13.43
C THR A 230 12.04 14.90 -13.78
N VAL A 231 11.41 14.97 -14.95
CA VAL A 231 10.61 13.85 -15.48
C VAL A 231 11.54 12.89 -16.21
N PRO A 232 11.22 11.57 -16.23
CA PRO A 232 11.97 10.62 -17.04
C PRO A 232 12.01 11.02 -18.52
N VAL A 233 13.17 10.92 -19.15
CA VAL A 233 13.29 11.13 -20.60
C VAL A 233 13.06 9.81 -21.31
N ILE A 234 11.87 9.67 -21.90
CA ILE A 234 11.49 8.50 -22.69
C ILE A 234 12.20 8.52 -24.04
N SER A 235 12.85 7.41 -24.40
CA SER A 235 13.52 7.21 -25.69
C SER A 235 13.37 5.78 -26.23
N ASP A 236 13.85 5.54 -27.45
CA ASP A 236 13.89 4.23 -28.11
C ASP A 236 12.56 3.44 -28.13
N ILE A 237 11.43 4.16 -28.27
CA ILE A 237 10.11 3.54 -28.41
C ILE A 237 10.08 2.66 -29.67
N ALA A 238 9.87 1.36 -29.47
CA ALA A 238 9.78 0.37 -30.54
C ALA A 238 8.57 -0.54 -30.34
N THR A 239 8.08 -1.09 -31.44
CA THR A 239 6.96 -2.03 -31.45
C THR A 239 7.33 -3.27 -32.24
N SER A 240 6.89 -4.42 -31.76
CA SER A 240 6.90 -5.69 -32.48
C SER A 240 5.49 -6.28 -32.44
N THR A 241 4.96 -6.68 -33.60
CA THR A 241 3.55 -7.06 -33.73
C THR A 241 3.41 -8.52 -34.11
N THR A 242 2.25 -9.07 -33.79
CA THR A 242 1.74 -10.38 -34.23
C THR A 242 0.31 -10.17 -34.73
N ALA A 243 -0.36 -11.24 -35.16
CA ALA A 243 -1.75 -11.17 -35.61
C ALA A 243 -2.73 -10.73 -34.49
N ASP A 244 -2.45 -11.06 -33.23
CA ASP A 244 -3.36 -10.83 -32.10
C ASP A 244 -2.72 -10.10 -30.90
N GLY A 245 -1.56 -9.49 -31.11
CA GLY A 245 -0.84 -8.81 -30.04
C GLY A 245 0.30 -7.92 -30.53
N ALA A 246 0.87 -7.17 -29.59
CA ALA A 246 2.04 -6.33 -29.82
C ALA A 246 2.90 -6.27 -28.55
N THR A 247 4.22 -6.22 -28.68
CA THR A 247 5.12 -5.87 -27.57
C THR A 247 5.69 -4.50 -27.84
N ILE A 248 5.51 -3.60 -26.88
CA ILE A 248 5.98 -2.22 -26.90
C ILE A 248 7.14 -2.11 -25.92
N THR A 249 8.26 -1.56 -26.38
CA THR A 249 9.46 -1.36 -25.58
C THR A 249 9.93 0.07 -25.68
N TRP A 250 10.52 0.59 -24.61
CA TRP A 250 11.16 1.91 -24.57
C TRP A 250 12.18 1.95 -23.44
N THR A 251 12.98 3.01 -23.40
CA THR A 251 13.94 3.26 -22.32
C THR A 251 13.69 4.60 -21.66
N THR A 252 14.13 4.73 -20.41
CA THR A 252 14.22 6.00 -19.67
C THR A 252 15.64 6.22 -19.17
N ASP A 253 16.00 7.49 -18.94
CA ASP A 253 17.30 7.87 -18.37
C ASP A 253 17.37 7.72 -16.84
N GLU A 254 16.25 7.40 -16.21
CA GLU A 254 16.12 7.08 -14.78
C GLU A 254 15.12 5.94 -14.52
N GLU A 255 15.18 5.31 -13.34
CA GLU A 255 14.28 4.23 -12.99
C GLU A 255 12.83 4.71 -12.85
N SER A 256 11.92 4.10 -13.61
CA SER A 256 10.52 4.49 -13.64
C SER A 256 9.58 3.30 -13.84
N THR A 257 8.29 3.53 -13.64
CA THR A 257 7.22 2.57 -13.94
C THR A 257 6.99 2.45 -15.45
N SER A 258 6.28 1.38 -15.86
CA SER A 258 5.97 1.12 -17.28
C SER A 258 4.47 1.18 -17.54
N GLU A 259 3.98 2.12 -18.35
CA GLU A 259 2.56 2.15 -18.75
C GLU A 259 2.39 2.34 -20.26
N VAL A 260 1.43 1.63 -20.85
CA VAL A 260 0.94 1.81 -22.21
C VAL A 260 -0.55 2.10 -22.17
N GLU A 261 -0.95 3.20 -22.77
CA GLU A 261 -2.36 3.51 -23.06
C GLU A 261 -2.59 3.38 -24.56
N TYR A 262 -3.58 2.60 -25.00
CA TYR A 262 -3.80 2.31 -26.42
C TYR A 262 -5.28 2.20 -26.82
N ALA A 263 -5.59 2.51 -28.07
CA ALA A 263 -6.94 2.49 -28.63
C ALA A 263 -6.95 2.23 -30.14
N LEU A 264 -8.14 1.93 -30.70
CA LEU A 264 -8.37 1.83 -32.16
C LEU A 264 -8.59 3.21 -32.83
N GLU A 265 -8.69 4.26 -32.04
CA GLU A 265 -8.87 5.65 -32.46
C GLU A 265 -7.81 6.53 -31.79
N ASN A 266 -7.68 7.77 -32.26
CA ASN A 266 -6.78 8.76 -31.69
C ASN A 266 -7.09 9.00 -30.19
N LEU A 267 -6.09 8.85 -29.32
CA LEU A 267 -6.25 8.80 -27.86
C LEU A 267 -6.97 9.99 -27.21
N PRO A 268 -6.74 11.26 -27.62
CA PRO A 268 -7.42 12.43 -27.05
C PRO A 268 -8.95 12.39 -27.07
N SER A 269 -9.56 11.49 -27.85
CA SER A 269 -11.01 11.35 -27.98
C SER A 269 -11.50 9.90 -27.87
N ALA A 270 -10.58 8.96 -27.65
CA ALA A 270 -10.88 7.53 -27.67
C ALA A 270 -11.26 7.00 -26.28
N SER A 271 -12.01 5.91 -26.26
CA SER A 271 -12.00 5.00 -25.11
C SER A 271 -10.76 4.11 -25.23
N SER A 272 -9.79 4.33 -24.36
CA SER A 272 -8.51 3.65 -24.34
C SER A 272 -8.50 2.44 -23.39
N ILE A 273 -7.50 1.59 -23.58
CA ILE A 273 -7.16 0.47 -22.70
C ILE A 273 -5.79 0.76 -22.11
N LEU A 274 -5.60 0.44 -20.84
CA LEU A 274 -4.35 0.61 -20.12
C LEU A 274 -3.71 -0.77 -19.85
N ALA A 275 -2.40 -0.86 -20.07
CA ALA A 275 -1.56 -1.97 -19.65
C ALA A 275 -0.34 -1.41 -18.92
N SER A 276 -0.02 -1.93 -17.74
CA SER A 276 1.05 -1.37 -16.89
C SER A 276 1.83 -2.43 -16.11
N ASP A 277 3.04 -2.05 -15.72
CA ASP A 277 3.92 -2.75 -14.78
C ASP A 277 4.55 -1.71 -13.84
N SER A 278 4.45 -1.95 -12.54
CA SER A 278 4.91 -1.03 -11.49
C SER A 278 6.37 -1.24 -11.07
N VAL A 279 7.11 -2.17 -11.69
CA VAL A 279 8.54 -2.35 -11.38
C VAL A 279 9.33 -1.14 -11.90
N MET A 280 10.16 -0.57 -11.02
CA MET A 280 11.07 0.54 -11.37
C MET A 280 12.29 0.01 -12.12
N ILE A 281 12.37 0.33 -13.40
CA ILE A 281 13.46 -0.06 -14.32
C ILE A 281 13.71 1.04 -15.35
N THR A 282 14.79 0.92 -16.12
CA THR A 282 15.13 1.82 -17.24
C THR A 282 14.85 1.20 -18.61
N ASP A 283 14.66 -0.12 -18.67
CA ASP A 283 14.40 -0.89 -19.89
C ASP A 283 13.00 -1.50 -19.83
N HIS A 284 12.03 -0.85 -20.47
CA HIS A 284 10.61 -1.18 -20.34
C HIS A 284 10.12 -2.14 -21.42
N SER A 285 9.18 -3.00 -21.06
CA SER A 285 8.51 -3.91 -21.99
C SER A 285 7.10 -4.23 -21.54
N ILE A 286 6.11 -3.94 -22.39
CA ILE A 286 4.70 -4.26 -22.17
C ILE A 286 4.17 -5.08 -23.35
N SER A 287 3.62 -6.26 -23.04
CA SER A 287 2.96 -7.13 -24.02
C SER A 287 1.45 -6.92 -24.02
N LEU A 288 0.91 -6.48 -25.15
CA LEU A 288 -0.51 -6.35 -25.43
C LEU A 288 -1.03 -7.62 -26.12
N THR A 289 -2.17 -8.13 -25.67
CA THR A 289 -2.78 -9.36 -26.20
C THR A 289 -4.27 -9.15 -26.50
N GLY A 290 -4.86 -10.03 -27.32
CA GLY A 290 -6.27 -9.96 -27.68
C GLY A 290 -6.61 -8.84 -28.66
N LEU A 291 -5.62 -8.39 -29.44
CA LEU A 291 -5.80 -7.36 -30.45
C LEU A 291 -6.45 -7.95 -31.72
N THR A 292 -7.14 -7.10 -32.47
CA THR A 292 -7.73 -7.52 -33.76
C THR A 292 -6.65 -7.50 -34.85
N ALA A 293 -6.56 -8.55 -35.65
CA ALA A 293 -5.61 -8.66 -36.77
C ALA A 293 -5.81 -7.55 -37.82
N SER A 294 -4.74 -7.21 -38.54
CA SER A 294 -4.73 -6.17 -39.58
C SER A 294 -5.39 -4.84 -39.17
N SER A 295 -5.23 -4.43 -37.91
CA SER A 295 -5.87 -3.24 -37.33
C SER A 295 -4.82 -2.26 -36.81
N THR A 296 -5.04 -0.97 -37.07
CA THR A 296 -4.17 0.09 -36.57
C THR A 296 -4.59 0.52 -35.17
N TYR A 297 -3.62 0.53 -34.25
CA TYR A 297 -3.78 1.02 -32.89
C TYR A 297 -2.93 2.28 -32.69
N TYR A 298 -3.47 3.20 -31.90
CA TYR A 298 -2.81 4.40 -31.41
C TYR A 298 -2.40 4.15 -29.97
N PHE A 299 -1.19 4.55 -29.57
CA PHE A 299 -0.73 4.38 -28.20
C PHE A 299 0.18 5.52 -27.74
N ILE A 300 0.23 5.72 -26.43
CA ILE A 300 1.27 6.48 -25.74
C ILE A 300 1.89 5.59 -24.67
N VAL A 301 3.14 5.89 -24.32
CA VAL A 301 3.77 5.33 -23.13
C VAL A 301 3.87 6.39 -22.04
N LYS A 302 3.70 5.98 -20.78
CA LYS A 302 3.94 6.82 -19.60
C LYS A 302 4.93 6.13 -18.67
N SER A 303 5.76 6.94 -18.05
CA SER A 303 6.78 6.52 -17.09
C SER A 303 6.75 7.46 -15.91
N ILE A 304 6.57 6.92 -14.72
CA ILE A 304 6.51 7.67 -13.46
C ILE A 304 7.72 7.25 -12.62
N ASP A 305 8.58 8.21 -12.27
CA ASP A 305 9.74 7.98 -11.42
C ASP A 305 9.34 7.71 -9.94
N LEU A 306 10.34 7.54 -9.07
CA LEU A 306 10.13 7.34 -7.64
C LEU A 306 9.56 8.59 -6.93
N SER A 307 9.84 9.78 -7.46
CA SER A 307 9.43 11.08 -6.93
C SER A 307 8.00 11.49 -7.36
N GLY A 308 7.39 10.75 -8.29
CA GLY A 308 6.08 11.00 -8.86
C GLY A 308 6.09 11.86 -10.13
N ASN A 309 7.26 12.22 -10.67
CA ASN A 309 7.36 12.96 -11.93
C ASN A 309 6.96 12.04 -13.08
N THR A 310 5.99 12.50 -13.89
CA THR A 310 5.39 11.70 -14.96
C THR A 310 5.84 12.20 -16.32
N ALA A 311 6.47 11.31 -17.08
CA ALA A 311 6.75 11.50 -18.49
C ALA A 311 5.67 10.83 -19.34
N THR A 312 5.33 11.44 -20.48
CA THR A 312 4.38 10.89 -21.45
C THR A 312 4.94 11.10 -22.85
N SER A 313 4.95 10.05 -23.67
CA SER A 313 5.41 10.15 -25.05
C SER A 313 4.43 10.92 -25.93
N SER A 314 4.90 11.33 -27.11
CA SER A 314 3.97 11.61 -28.21
C SER A 314 3.18 10.35 -28.57
N GLU A 315 2.02 10.53 -29.19
CA GLU A 315 1.25 9.42 -29.71
C GLU A 315 2.00 8.72 -30.84
N ASN A 316 2.02 7.40 -30.78
CA ASN A 316 2.60 6.50 -31.76
C ASN A 316 1.50 5.57 -32.31
N ILE A 317 1.80 4.91 -33.43
CA ILE A 317 0.90 3.95 -34.05
C ILE A 317 1.62 2.64 -34.34
N PHE A 318 0.88 1.53 -34.29
CA PHE A 318 1.31 0.25 -34.86
C PHE A 318 0.12 -0.43 -35.55
N THR A 319 0.42 -1.38 -36.42
CA THR A 319 -0.60 -2.21 -37.10
C THR A 319 -0.30 -3.68 -36.82
N THR A 320 -1.28 -4.42 -36.34
CA THR A 320 -1.20 -5.88 -36.17
C THR A 320 -1.08 -6.59 -37.52
N GLU A 321 -0.49 -7.78 -37.52
CA GLU A 321 -0.29 -8.58 -38.74
C GLU A 321 -1.61 -9.07 -39.37
#